data_AF-A0A9D4AEG7-F1
#
_entry.id   AF-A0A9D4AEG7-F1
#
_cell.length_a   1.000
_cell.length_b   1.000
_cell.length_c   1.000
_cell.angle_alpha   90.00
_cell.angle_beta   90.00
_cell.angle_gamma   90.00
#
_symmetry.space_group_name_H-M   'P 1'
#
loop_
_entity.id
_entity.type
_entity.pdbx_description
1 polymer ?
#
loop_
_entity_poly.entity_id
_entity_poly.type
_entity_poly.pdbx_seq_one_letter_code
_entity_poly.pdbx_strand_id
1 'polypeptide(L)'
;MDVPSKMKVFCCKLCSNAIPSRHNLWKRSCSPTPLCFLCGIEEESIEHIFFGCSLVRGIWFECCFGLRICKEHIQSFDAWFAKVLSNSGGVEGLSIRVVFICWFIWKMRCEVIFGGKQVDINGAICRIKLTTQEYLAVKNECLVERVSKVEGSVVEVWGKPPVGWVKINCDGP
;
A
#
# COMPACT_ATOMS: atom_id res chain seq x y z
N MET A 1 -5.81 -8.05 3.70
CA MET A 1 -5.08 -6.78 3.99
C MET A 1 -6.07 -5.68 4.30
N ASP A 2 -5.83 -4.97 5.38
CA ASP A 2 -6.65 -3.85 5.80
C ASP A 2 -5.87 -2.54 5.55
N VAL A 3 -6.15 -1.94 4.39
CA VAL A 3 -5.54 -0.71 3.85
C VAL A 3 -6.62 0.02 3.04
N PRO A 4 -6.47 1.33 2.75
CA PRO A 4 -7.44 2.06 1.93
C PRO A 4 -7.70 1.41 0.57
N SER A 5 -8.94 1.43 0.08
CA SER A 5 -9.35 0.74 -1.16
C SER A 5 -8.52 1.13 -2.39
N LYS A 6 -8.13 2.42 -2.50
CA LYS A 6 -7.25 2.90 -3.57
C LYS A 6 -5.88 2.18 -3.59
N MET A 7 -5.33 1.90 -2.41
CA MET A 7 -4.05 1.20 -2.28
C MET A 7 -4.22 -0.30 -2.56
N LYS A 8 -5.36 -0.91 -2.22
CA LYS A 8 -5.66 -2.30 -2.60
C LYS A 8 -5.67 -2.46 -4.12
N VAL A 9 -6.39 -1.60 -4.84
CA VAL A 9 -6.45 -1.62 -6.31
C VAL A 9 -5.05 -1.41 -6.92
N PHE A 10 -4.27 -0.49 -6.36
CA PHE A 10 -2.88 -0.30 -6.77
C PHE A 10 -2.03 -1.55 -6.55
N CYS A 11 -2.10 -2.18 -5.37
CA CYS A 11 -1.37 -3.42 -5.11
C CYS A 11 -1.77 -4.55 -6.06
N CYS A 12 -3.05 -4.69 -6.40
CA CYS A 12 -3.49 -5.68 -7.40
C CYS A 12 -2.85 -5.41 -8.77
N LYS A 13 -2.85 -4.15 -9.23
CA LYS A 13 -2.18 -3.76 -10.48
C LYS A 13 -0.68 -4.00 -10.43
N LEU A 14 -0.06 -3.73 -9.29
CA LEU A 14 1.36 -3.91 -9.05
C LEU A 14 1.76 -5.40 -9.10
N CYS A 15 1.01 -6.28 -8.43
CA CYS A 15 1.23 -7.73 -8.48
C CYS A 15 0.96 -8.33 -9.86
N SER A 16 0.08 -7.71 -10.66
CA SER A 16 -0.23 -8.17 -12.02
C SER A 16 0.66 -7.57 -13.09
N ASN A 17 1.74 -6.87 -12.70
CA ASN A 17 2.62 -6.11 -13.61
C ASN A 17 1.87 -5.15 -14.57
N ALA A 18 0.75 -4.59 -14.10
CA ALA A 18 -0.19 -3.80 -14.89
C ALA A 18 -0.04 -2.28 -14.66
N ILE A 19 1.01 -1.84 -13.95
CA ILE A 19 1.34 -0.43 -13.80
C ILE A 19 2.19 0.07 -14.98
N PRO A 20 2.06 1.34 -15.39
CA PRO A 20 2.81 1.89 -16.51
C PRO A 20 4.28 2.14 -16.14
N SER A 21 5.10 1.11 -16.30
CA SER A 21 6.56 1.21 -16.28
C SER A 21 7.09 1.76 -17.60
N ARG A 22 8.24 2.42 -17.58
CA ARG A 22 8.85 2.95 -18.79
C ARG A 22 9.27 1.87 -19.77
N HIS A 23 9.66 0.69 -19.29
CA HIS A 23 9.87 -0.47 -20.14
C HIS A 23 8.63 -0.82 -20.97
N ASN A 24 7.45 -0.86 -20.33
CA ASN A 24 6.19 -1.15 -21.00
C ASN A 24 5.77 -0.05 -21.98
N LEU A 25 6.06 1.21 -21.65
CA LEU A 25 5.78 2.35 -22.53
C LEU A 25 6.74 2.44 -23.72
N TRP A 26 8.03 2.16 -23.50
CA TRP A 26 9.05 2.16 -24.54
C TRP A 26 8.80 1.06 -25.57
N LYS A 27 8.43 -0.16 -25.12
CA LYS A 27 7.98 -1.25 -26.01
C LYS A 27 6.79 -0.89 -26.91
N ARG A 28 5.98 0.09 -26.50
CA ARG A 28 4.83 0.60 -27.26
C ARG A 28 5.12 1.92 -27.99
N SER A 29 6.39 2.34 -28.05
CA SER A 29 6.83 3.61 -28.63
C SER A 29 6.19 4.86 -28.00
N CYS A 30 5.70 4.75 -26.76
CA CYS A 30 5.12 5.85 -25.99
C CYS A 30 6.14 6.58 -25.09
N SER A 31 7.41 6.15 -25.08
CA SER A 31 8.48 6.80 -24.31
C SER A 31 9.78 6.84 -25.12
N PRO A 32 10.56 7.93 -25.07
CA PRO A 32 11.81 8.05 -25.82
C PRO A 32 12.96 7.21 -25.26
N THR A 33 12.86 6.74 -24.02
CA THR A 33 13.90 5.95 -23.34
C THR A 33 13.29 4.96 -22.36
N PRO A 34 13.90 3.78 -22.14
CA PRO A 34 13.47 2.84 -21.11
C PRO A 34 13.99 3.20 -19.71
N LEU A 35 14.86 4.23 -19.57
CA LEU A 35 15.53 4.56 -18.30
C LEU A 35 14.57 5.05 -17.21
N CYS A 36 14.82 4.61 -15.98
CA CYS A 36 14.09 4.97 -14.78
C CYS A 36 14.01 6.49 -14.59
N PHE A 37 12.81 7.01 -14.36
CA PHE A 37 12.60 8.45 -14.13
C PHE A 37 13.21 8.95 -12.83
N LEU A 38 13.43 8.06 -11.86
CA LEU A 38 13.97 8.44 -10.56
C LEU A 38 15.50 8.53 -10.60
N CYS A 39 16.20 7.48 -11.04
CA CYS A 39 17.66 7.46 -11.03
C CYS A 39 18.31 7.81 -12.37
N GLY A 40 17.61 7.63 -13.50
CA GLY A 40 18.17 7.86 -14.84
C GLY A 40 19.26 6.88 -15.29
N ILE A 41 19.50 5.79 -14.55
CA ILE A 41 20.66 4.89 -14.78
C ILE A 41 20.24 3.54 -15.38
N GLU A 42 19.30 2.84 -14.76
CA GLU A 42 18.84 1.52 -15.20
C GLU A 42 17.47 1.59 -15.90
N GLU A 43 17.13 0.57 -16.67
CA GLU A 43 15.79 0.40 -17.25
C GLU A 43 14.71 0.30 -16.17
N GLU A 44 13.58 0.93 -16.43
CA GLU A 44 12.48 1.01 -15.49
C GLU A 44 11.56 -0.22 -15.56
N SER A 45 11.90 -1.25 -14.78
CA SER A 45 11.00 -2.35 -14.43
C SER A 45 10.28 -2.09 -13.09
N ILE A 46 9.28 -2.89 -12.75
CA ILE A 46 8.63 -2.84 -11.42
C ILE A 46 9.66 -3.12 -10.32
N GLU A 47 10.44 -4.18 -10.49
CA GLU A 47 11.49 -4.58 -9.57
C GLU A 47 12.54 -3.48 -9.43
N HIS A 48 12.89 -2.78 -10.51
CA HIS A 48 13.76 -1.63 -10.42
C HIS A 48 13.11 -0.48 -9.64
N ILE A 49 11.87 -0.08 -9.95
CA ILE A 49 11.18 1.02 -9.26
C ILE A 49 11.11 0.77 -7.75
N PHE A 50 10.73 -0.45 -7.34
CA PHE A 50 10.47 -0.73 -5.94
C PHE A 50 11.67 -1.28 -5.18
N PHE A 51 12.64 -1.93 -5.81
CA PHE A 51 13.73 -2.60 -5.11
C PHE A 51 15.13 -2.18 -5.60
N GLY A 52 15.29 -1.98 -6.92
CA GLY A 52 16.60 -1.72 -7.53
C GLY A 52 17.05 -0.26 -7.48
N CYS A 53 16.10 0.69 -7.51
CA CYS A 53 16.43 2.10 -7.62
C CYS A 53 17.19 2.58 -6.38
N SER A 54 18.39 3.13 -6.59
CA SER A 54 19.27 3.61 -5.51
C SER A 54 18.57 4.61 -4.59
N LEU A 55 17.70 5.46 -5.14
CA LEU A 55 16.93 6.46 -4.40
C LEU A 55 15.86 5.84 -3.49
N VAL A 56 15.34 4.67 -3.85
CA VAL A 56 14.26 3.98 -3.12
C VAL A 56 14.80 3.09 -2.01
N ARG A 57 16.06 2.64 -2.09
CA ARG A 57 16.71 1.82 -1.05
C ARG A 57 16.69 2.50 0.32
N GLY A 58 16.94 3.81 0.37
CA GLY A 58 16.86 4.59 1.60
C GLY A 58 15.46 4.63 2.22
N ILE A 59 14.41 4.65 1.37
CA ILE A 59 13.02 4.64 1.83
C ILE A 59 12.69 3.35 2.57
N TRP A 60 13.07 2.19 2.03
CA TRP A 60 12.84 0.90 2.68
C TRP A 60 13.53 0.79 4.03
N PHE A 61 14.81 1.20 4.08
CA PHE A 61 15.58 1.19 5.31
C PHE A 61 14.92 2.05 6.38
N GLU A 62 14.55 3.28 6.03
CA GLU A 62 13.96 4.24 6.96
C GLU A 62 12.53 3.92 7.38
N CYS A 63 11.72 3.35 6.49
CA CYS A 63 10.27 3.21 6.72
C CYS A 63 9.83 1.79 7.14
N CYS A 64 10.71 0.79 7.01
CA CYS A 64 10.38 -0.61 7.22
C CYS A 64 11.41 -1.33 8.10
N PHE A 65 11.64 -0.85 9.33
CA PHE A 65 12.48 -1.54 10.32
C PHE A 65 13.92 -1.83 9.86
N GLY A 66 14.53 -0.93 9.08
CA GLY A 66 15.88 -1.16 8.55
C GLY A 66 15.94 -2.20 7.43
N LEU A 67 14.80 -2.56 6.81
CA LEU A 67 14.74 -3.56 5.75
C LEU A 67 15.67 -3.18 4.59
N ARG A 68 16.64 -4.06 4.34
CA ARG A 68 17.55 -3.98 3.19
C ARG A 68 17.07 -4.97 2.15
N ILE A 69 16.54 -4.45 1.06
CA ILE A 69 16.07 -5.29 -0.03
C ILE A 69 17.24 -5.56 -0.99
N CYS A 70 17.50 -6.85 -1.23
CA CYS A 70 18.40 -7.33 -2.27
C CYS A 70 17.56 -7.72 -3.49
N LYS A 71 17.58 -6.88 -4.54
CA LYS A 71 16.84 -7.11 -5.79
C LYS A 71 17.23 -8.45 -6.43
N GLU A 72 18.47 -8.89 -6.24
CA GLU A 72 19.05 -10.10 -6.81
C GLU A 72 18.34 -11.38 -6.32
N HIS A 73 17.73 -11.32 -5.13
CA HIS A 73 16.97 -12.43 -4.54
C HIS A 73 15.46 -12.34 -4.80
N ILE A 74 15.02 -11.36 -5.59
CA ILE A 74 13.61 -11.13 -5.91
C ILE A 74 13.36 -11.51 -7.37
N GLN A 75 12.59 -12.58 -7.56
CA GLN A 75 12.15 -13.01 -8.89
C GLN A 75 11.12 -12.05 -9.49
N SER A 76 10.12 -11.68 -8.70
CA SER A 76 9.05 -10.77 -9.10
C SER A 76 8.44 -10.09 -7.87
N PHE A 77 7.79 -8.95 -8.08
CA PHE A 77 7.13 -8.23 -7.00
C PHE A 77 6.06 -9.07 -6.30
N ASP A 78 5.22 -9.77 -7.05
CA ASP A 78 4.11 -10.58 -6.51
C ASP A 78 4.62 -11.75 -5.65
N ALA A 79 5.66 -12.46 -6.09
CA ALA A 79 6.26 -13.55 -5.32
C ALA A 79 6.89 -13.03 -4.02
N TRP A 80 7.57 -11.88 -4.07
CA TRP A 80 8.11 -11.24 -2.88
C TRP A 80 6.99 -10.76 -1.94
N PHE A 81 5.94 -10.16 -2.48
CA PHE A 81 4.83 -9.63 -1.70
C PHE A 81 4.01 -10.76 -1.04
N ALA A 82 3.81 -11.87 -1.74
CA ALA A 82 3.20 -13.07 -1.17
C ALA A 82 3.99 -13.58 0.05
N LYS A 83 5.33 -13.59 -0.02
CA LYS A 83 6.19 -13.94 1.13
C LYS A 83 6.04 -12.96 2.29
N VAL A 84 5.92 -11.66 2.03
CA VAL A 84 5.66 -10.66 3.09
C VAL A 84 4.31 -10.90 3.77
N LEU A 85 3.29 -11.30 3.02
CA LEU A 85 1.96 -11.61 3.55
C LEU A 85 1.93 -12.91 4.33
N SER A 86 2.66 -13.94 3.87
CA SER A 86 2.70 -15.26 4.53
C SER A 86 3.64 -15.32 5.72
N ASN A 87 4.71 -14.52 5.70
CA ASN A 87 5.78 -14.53 6.69
C ASN A 87 5.87 -13.21 7.45
N SER A 88 4.73 -12.64 7.86
CA SER A 88 4.74 -11.42 8.66
C SER A 88 5.47 -11.59 10.00
N GLY A 89 5.76 -12.84 10.42
CA GLY A 89 6.57 -13.14 11.60
C GLY A 89 5.96 -12.60 12.90
N GLY A 90 4.65 -12.32 12.91
CA GLY A 90 3.97 -11.65 14.02
C GLY A 90 4.24 -10.14 14.09
N VAL A 91 4.98 -9.56 13.15
CA VAL A 91 5.22 -8.11 13.08
C VAL A 91 3.94 -7.41 12.66
N GLU A 92 3.25 -6.84 13.64
CA GLU A 92 2.02 -6.11 13.43
C GLU A 92 2.22 -4.95 12.45
N GLY A 93 1.32 -4.84 11.48
CA GLY A 93 1.33 -3.75 10.50
C GLY A 93 2.44 -3.84 9.44
N LEU A 94 3.25 -4.91 9.36
CA LEU A 94 4.27 -5.05 8.33
C LEU A 94 3.69 -4.95 6.91
N SER A 95 2.63 -5.71 6.62
CA SER A 95 1.96 -5.68 5.31
C SER A 95 1.39 -4.31 4.97
N ILE A 96 0.87 -3.59 5.97
CA ILE A 96 0.39 -2.21 5.82
C ILE A 96 1.54 -1.28 5.47
N ARG A 97 2.66 -1.33 6.21
CA ARG A 97 3.86 -0.53 5.92
C ARG A 97 4.37 -0.77 4.50
N VAL A 98 4.49 -2.03 4.09
CA VAL A 98 4.93 -2.40 2.73
C VAL A 98 4.02 -1.77 1.68
N VAL A 99 2.70 -1.88 1.83
CA VAL A 99 1.73 -1.28 0.89
C VAL A 99 1.87 0.24 0.83
N PHE A 100 2.01 0.90 1.98
CA PHE A 100 2.17 2.35 2.06
C PHE A 100 3.48 2.80 1.39
N ILE A 101 4.59 2.12 1.66
CA ILE A 101 5.88 2.39 1.04
C ILE A 101 5.77 2.30 -0.49
N CYS A 102 5.23 1.19 -1.01
CA CYS A 102 5.02 1.02 -2.45
C CYS A 102 4.12 2.14 -3.02
N TRP A 103 3.02 2.47 -2.34
CA TRP A 103 2.13 3.53 -2.79
C TRP A 103 2.84 4.89 -2.89
N PHE A 104 3.61 5.28 -1.87
CA PHE A 104 4.28 6.59 -1.85
C PHE A 104 5.49 6.65 -2.77
N ILE A 105 6.24 5.55 -2.97
CA ILE A 105 7.26 5.46 -4.03
C ILE A 105 6.62 5.72 -5.38
N TRP A 106 5.51 5.04 -5.67
CA TRP A 106 4.78 5.22 -6.93
C TRP A 106 4.26 6.65 -7.08
N LYS A 107 3.68 7.21 -6.02
CA LYS A 107 3.18 8.59 -6.00
C LYS A 107 4.29 9.61 -6.28
N MET A 108 5.42 9.48 -5.59
CA MET A 108 6.60 10.33 -5.81
C MET A 108 7.07 10.24 -7.27
N ARG A 109 7.18 9.04 -7.83
CA ARG A 109 7.50 8.85 -9.26
C ARG A 109 6.49 9.58 -10.16
N CYS A 110 5.19 9.41 -9.93
CA CYS A 110 4.16 10.10 -10.72
C CYS A 110 4.24 11.63 -10.59
N GLU A 111 4.55 12.16 -9.40
CA GLU A 111 4.72 13.60 -9.19
C GLU A 111 5.94 14.16 -9.95
N VAL A 112 7.01 13.39 -10.08
CA VAL A 112 8.18 13.75 -10.91
C VAL A 112 7.81 13.75 -12.40
N ILE A 113 7.13 12.70 -12.87
CA ILE A 113 6.80 12.53 -14.29
C ILE A 113 5.77 13.54 -14.78
N PHE A 114 4.67 13.70 -14.03
CA PHE A 114 3.50 14.49 -14.48
C PHE A 114 3.41 15.85 -13.82
N GLY A 115 4.04 16.03 -12.66
CA GLY A 115 3.98 17.27 -11.89
C GLY A 115 5.22 18.16 -12.04
N GLY A 116 6.24 17.72 -12.79
CA GLY A 116 7.49 18.47 -12.95
C GLY A 116 8.25 18.70 -11.64
N LYS A 117 7.94 17.92 -10.60
CA LYS A 117 8.61 18.05 -9.30
C LYS A 117 9.97 17.37 -9.31
N GLN A 118 10.89 17.90 -8.51
CA GLN A 118 12.14 17.22 -8.21
C GLN A 118 11.90 16.03 -7.27
N VAL A 119 12.81 15.05 -7.32
CA VAL A 119 12.75 13.90 -6.42
C VAL A 119 12.97 14.35 -4.97
N ASP A 120 11.99 14.08 -4.11
CA ASP A 120 11.99 14.45 -2.68
C ASP A 120 11.90 13.20 -1.80
N ILE A 121 13.05 12.58 -1.53
CA ILE A 121 13.16 11.34 -0.75
C ILE A 121 12.80 11.58 0.72
N ASN A 122 13.31 12.65 1.32
CA ASN A 122 13.06 12.96 2.72
C ASN A 122 11.58 13.26 2.98
N GLY A 123 10.94 14.05 2.12
CA GLY A 123 9.50 14.27 2.23
C GLY A 123 8.69 13.00 1.94
N ALA A 124 9.14 12.11 1.05
CA ALA A 124 8.49 10.81 0.87
C ALA A 124 8.57 9.95 2.14
N ILE A 125 9.74 9.88 2.79
CA ILE A 125 9.95 9.18 4.07
C ILE A 125 9.05 9.76 5.16
N CYS A 126 9.03 11.09 5.32
CA CYS A 126 8.17 11.75 6.31
C CYS A 126 6.69 11.43 6.08
N ARG A 127 6.22 11.52 4.84
CA ARG A 127 4.82 11.19 4.49
C ARG A 127 4.50 9.72 4.76
N ILE A 128 5.40 8.80 4.42
CA ILE A 128 5.20 7.36 4.68
C ILE A 128 5.11 7.11 6.19
N LYS A 129 6.09 7.60 6.98
CA LYS A 129 6.13 7.39 8.43
C LYS A 129 4.86 7.94 9.09
N LEU A 130 4.52 9.21 8.81
CA LEU A 130 3.36 9.89 9.38
C LEU A 130 2.06 9.17 9.02
N THR A 131 1.77 8.99 7.73
CA THR A 131 0.48 8.42 7.30
C THR A 131 0.34 6.95 7.70
N THR A 132 1.44 6.19 7.76
CA THR A 132 1.39 4.80 8.25
C THR A 132 1.08 4.77 9.75
N GLN A 133 1.72 5.64 10.55
CA GLN A 133 1.47 5.72 11.99
C GLN A 133 0.02 6.13 12.28
N GLU A 134 -0.47 7.18 11.64
CA GLU A 134 -1.86 7.64 11.76
C GLU A 134 -2.85 6.52 11.42
N TYR A 135 -2.60 5.80 10.32
CA TYR A 135 -3.49 4.72 9.89
C TYR A 135 -3.50 3.54 10.88
N LEU A 136 -2.33 3.16 11.42
CA LEU A 136 -2.23 2.09 12.42
C LEU A 136 -2.88 2.50 13.75
N ALA A 137 -2.75 3.75 14.17
CA ALA A 137 -3.39 4.27 15.39
C ALA A 137 -4.92 4.18 15.30
N VAL A 138 -5.52 4.76 14.25
CA VAL A 138 -6.97 4.71 14.02
C VAL A 138 -7.48 3.27 13.92
N LYS A 139 -6.72 2.40 13.25
CA LYS A 139 -7.08 0.99 13.15
C LYS A 139 -7.10 0.32 14.52
N ASN A 140 -6.09 0.56 15.35
CA ASN A 140 -6.00 -0.04 16.67
C ASN A 140 -7.11 0.49 17.60
N GLU A 141 -7.40 1.78 17.56
CA GLU A 141 -8.54 2.38 18.29
C GLU A 141 -9.87 1.74 17.88
N CYS A 142 -10.14 1.61 16.58
CA CYS A 142 -11.36 0.98 16.07
C CYS A 142 -11.46 -0.51 16.45
N LEU A 143 -10.33 -1.23 16.50
CA LEU A 143 -10.29 -2.61 16.97
C LEU A 143 -10.64 -2.70 18.46
N VAL A 144 -10.09 -1.81 19.30
CA VAL A 144 -10.39 -1.75 20.74
C VAL A 144 -11.88 -1.46 20.96
N GLU A 145 -12.46 -0.46 20.27
CA GLU A 145 -13.89 -0.17 20.39
C GLU A 145 -14.78 -1.36 19.98
N ARG A 146 -14.40 -2.10 18.93
CA ARG A 146 -15.15 -3.28 18.49
C ARG A 146 -15.08 -4.40 19.50
N VAL A 147 -13.91 -4.68 20.08
CA VAL A 147 -13.76 -5.69 21.13
C VAL A 147 -14.60 -5.32 22.35
N SER A 148 -14.53 -4.07 22.81
CA SER A 148 -15.34 -3.57 23.93
C SER A 148 -16.85 -3.67 23.66
N LYS A 149 -17.29 -3.42 22.41
CA LYS A 149 -18.71 -3.61 22.02
C LYS A 149 -19.12 -5.07 21.94
N VAL A 150 -18.23 -5.99 21.55
CA VAL A 150 -18.52 -7.43 21.50
C VAL A 150 -18.63 -8.01 22.90
N GLU A 151 -17.76 -7.60 23.83
CA GLU A 151 -17.83 -8.04 25.24
C GLU A 151 -19.02 -7.43 26.00
N GLY A 152 -19.53 -6.27 25.56
CA GLY A 152 -20.71 -5.59 26.12
C GLY A 152 -22.03 -5.82 25.39
N SER A 153 -22.05 -6.52 24.25
CA SER A 153 -23.28 -6.72 23.47
C SER A 153 -24.09 -7.89 24.01
N VAL A 154 -25.13 -7.56 24.79
CA VAL A 154 -26.32 -8.40 24.88
C VAL A 154 -26.84 -8.57 23.46
N VAL A 155 -26.85 -9.81 22.94
CA VAL A 155 -27.45 -10.12 21.64
C VAL A 155 -28.92 -9.73 21.71
N GLU A 156 -29.29 -8.60 21.12
CA GLU A 156 -30.70 -8.30 20.84
C GLU A 156 -31.17 -9.29 19.76
N VAL A 157 -31.63 -10.45 20.23
CA VAL A 157 -32.34 -11.42 19.39
C VAL A 157 -33.61 -10.75 18.91
N TRP A 158 -33.80 -10.70 17.59
CA TRP A 158 -35.01 -10.15 17.00
C TRP A 158 -36.26 -10.84 17.54
N GLY A 159 -37.12 -10.07 18.22
CA GLY A 159 -38.43 -10.50 18.68
C GLY A 159 -39.54 -10.02 17.73
N LYS A 160 -40.56 -10.86 17.53
CA LYS A 160 -41.78 -10.47 16.80
C LYS A 160 -42.43 -9.25 17.49
N PRO A 161 -42.81 -8.19 16.77
CA PRO A 161 -43.52 -7.07 17.36
C PRO A 161 -44.85 -7.50 18.01
N PRO A 162 -45.30 -6.82 19.07
CA PRO A 162 -46.60 -7.08 19.67
C PRO A 162 -47.74 -6.94 18.64
N VAL A 163 -48.87 -7.61 18.91
CA VAL A 163 -50.05 -7.53 18.06
C VAL A 163 -50.53 -6.08 17.96
N GLY A 164 -50.70 -5.59 16.73
CA GLY A 164 -51.06 -4.18 16.45
C GLY A 164 -49.89 -3.27 16.08
N TRP A 165 -48.65 -3.77 16.10
CA TRP A 165 -47.46 -3.00 15.75
C TRP A 165 -46.89 -3.40 14.38
N VAL A 166 -46.43 -2.41 13.62
CA VAL A 166 -45.68 -2.59 12.38
C VAL A 166 -44.28 -1.99 12.58
N LYS A 167 -43.25 -2.79 12.35
CA LYS A 167 -41.86 -2.31 12.37
C LYS A 167 -41.43 -2.01 10.93
N ILE A 168 -41.03 -0.77 10.68
CA ILE A 168 -40.52 -0.31 9.38
C ILE A 168 -39.02 -0.15 9.51
N ASN A 169 -38.25 -0.87 8.70
CA ASN A 169 -36.81 -0.67 8.57
C ASN A 169 -36.57 0.19 7.34
N CYS A 170 -35.79 1.26 7.50
CA CYS A 170 -35.37 2.12 6.39
C CYS A 170 -33.87 1.90 6.15
N ASP A 171 -33.53 1.16 5.11
CA ASP A 171 -32.14 1.08 4.63
C ASP A 171 -31.89 2.31 3.74
N GLY A 172 -31.06 3.24 4.23
CA GLY A 172 -30.70 4.46 3.51
C GLY A 172 -29.72 4.21 2.36
N PRO A 173 -29.65 5.11 1.36
CA PRO A 173 -28.83 4.95 0.15
C PRO A 173 -27.32 5.04 0.40
#